data_AF-A0A1V6FL92-F1
#
_entry.id   AF-A0A1V6FL92-F1
#
_cell.length_a   1.000
_cell.length_b   1.000
_cell.length_c   1.000
_cell.angle_alpha   90.00
_cell.angle_beta   90.00
_cell.angle_gamma   90.00
#
_symmetry.space_group_name_H-M   'P 1'
#
loop_
_entity.id
_entity.type
_entity.pdbx_description
1 polymer ?
#
loop_
_entity_poly.entity_id
_entity_poly.type
_entity_poly.pdbx_seq_one_letter_code
_entity_poly.pdbx_strand_id
1 'polypeptide(L)'
;MTREEAEDIFMQIVLSDETGIVEMTADEFQAFSVFVEEILKDMEKQNQELWSRARNYALKYREPYASIIKDISHIKPLFMINEDGEIVEIDH
;
A
#
# COMPACT_ATOMS: atom_id res chain seq x y z
N MET A 1 -5.53 11.79 -14.25
CA MET A 1 -6.18 10.69 -13.51
C MET A 1 -7.40 11.19 -12.73
N THR A 2 -8.46 10.39 -12.71
CA THR A 2 -9.71 10.59 -11.95
C THR A 2 -9.78 9.65 -10.74
N ARG A 3 -10.74 9.89 -9.84
CA ARG A 3 -10.98 9.00 -8.69
C ARG A 3 -11.38 7.59 -9.12
N GLU A 4 -12.23 7.45 -10.13
CA GLU A 4 -12.70 6.15 -10.64
C GLU A 4 -11.56 5.31 -11.21
N GLU A 5 -10.65 5.95 -11.97
CA GLU A 5 -9.42 5.29 -12.46
C GLU A 5 -8.52 4.84 -11.31
N ALA A 6 -8.34 5.70 -10.29
CA ALA A 6 -7.54 5.35 -9.12
C ALA A 6 -8.15 4.18 -8.33
N GLU A 7 -9.47 4.16 -8.17
CA GLU A 7 -10.20 3.08 -7.52
C GLU A 7 -10.05 1.77 -8.27
N ASP A 8 -10.26 1.76 -9.59
CA ASP A 8 -10.10 0.56 -10.41
C ASP A 8 -8.68 -0.03 -10.30
N ILE A 9 -7.66 0.82 -10.47
CA ILE A 9 -6.25 0.40 -10.34
C ILE A 9 -5.96 -0.18 -8.96
N PHE A 10 -6.31 0.56 -7.90
CA PHE A 10 -6.00 0.16 -6.53
C PHE A 10 -6.76 -1.10 -6.13
N MET A 11 -8.03 -1.20 -6.49
CA MET A 11 -8.88 -2.34 -6.18
C MET A 11 -8.45 -3.61 -6.88
N GLN A 12 -8.07 -3.54 -8.16
CA GLN A 12 -7.55 -4.71 -8.87
C GLN A 12 -6.34 -5.31 -8.15
N ILE A 13 -5.42 -4.45 -7.68
CA ILE A 13 -4.21 -4.87 -6.96
C ILE A 13 -4.58 -5.45 -5.59
N VAL A 14 -5.39 -4.74 -4.79
CA VAL A 14 -5.81 -5.22 -3.46
C VAL A 14 -6.58 -6.54 -3.55
N LEU A 15 -7.43 -6.73 -4.55
CA LEU A 15 -8.21 -7.96 -4.74
C LEU A 15 -7.37 -9.13 -5.25
N SER A 16 -6.34 -8.86 -6.05
CA SER A 16 -5.36 -9.86 -6.49
C SER A 16 -4.44 -10.33 -5.35
N ASP A 17 -4.32 -9.53 -4.28
CA ASP A 17 -3.38 -9.73 -3.18
C ASP A 17 -1.89 -9.70 -3.60
N GLU A 18 -1.58 -9.00 -4.69
CA GLU A 18 -0.25 -8.90 -5.30
C GLU A 18 0.35 -7.50 -5.20
N THR A 19 1.61 -7.35 -5.58
CA THR A 19 2.23 -6.02 -5.80
C THR A 19 1.95 -5.55 -7.23
N GLY A 20 1.42 -4.34 -7.38
CA GLY A 20 1.19 -3.72 -8.67
C GLY A 20 2.25 -2.69 -9.04
N ILE A 21 2.62 -2.63 -10.31
CA ILE A 21 3.42 -1.56 -10.90
C ILE A 21 2.59 -0.90 -11.98
N VAL A 22 2.46 0.42 -11.93
CA VAL A 22 1.60 1.19 -12.84
C VAL A 22 2.42 2.36 -13.37
N GLU A 23 2.41 2.54 -14.68
CA GLU A 23 3.01 3.72 -15.30
C GLU A 23 2.14 4.94 -15.03
N MET A 24 2.73 5.98 -14.45
CA MET A 24 2.05 7.24 -14.19
C MET A 24 3.08 8.35 -13.98
N THR A 25 2.71 9.57 -14.34
CA THR A 25 3.52 10.77 -14.07
C THR A 25 3.52 11.13 -12.59
N ALA A 26 4.39 12.06 -12.18
CA ALA A 26 4.44 12.55 -10.80
C ALA A 26 3.12 13.23 -10.37
N ASP A 27 2.49 14.01 -11.27
CA ASP A 27 1.21 14.67 -11.01
C ASP A 27 0.07 13.65 -10.86
N GLU A 28 0.08 12.60 -11.69
CA GLU A 28 -0.87 11.49 -11.57
C GLU A 28 -0.67 10.69 -10.30
N PHE A 29 0.58 10.42 -9.89
CA PHE A 29 0.87 9.74 -8.62
C PHE A 29 0.41 10.57 -7.41
N GLN A 30 0.56 11.89 -7.46
CA GLN A 30 0.06 12.78 -6.41
C GLN A 30 -1.46 12.71 -6.32
N ALA A 31 -2.17 12.77 -7.46
CA ALA A 31 -3.62 12.62 -7.50
C ALA A 31 -4.07 11.22 -7.02
N PHE A 32 -3.41 10.17 -7.50
CA PHE A 32 -3.66 8.79 -7.11
C PHE A 32 -3.57 8.59 -5.60
N SER A 33 -2.51 9.11 -4.96
CA SER A 33 -2.29 8.98 -3.52
C SER A 33 -3.41 9.64 -2.70
N VAL A 34 -3.88 10.81 -3.12
CA VAL A 34 -5.02 11.50 -2.49
C VAL A 34 -6.30 10.69 -2.65
N PHE A 35 -6.59 10.18 -3.85
CA PHE A 35 -7.79 9.38 -4.09
C PHE A 35 -7.77 8.06 -3.32
N VAL A 36 -6.64 7.36 -3.22
CA VAL A 36 -6.51 6.14 -2.41
C VAL A 36 -6.84 6.41 -0.94
N GLU A 37 -6.40 7.55 -0.39
CA GLU A 37 -6.75 7.92 0.98
C GLU A 37 -8.26 8.13 1.16
N GLU A 38 -8.93 8.78 0.21
CA GLU A 38 -10.39 8.95 0.22
C GLU A 38 -11.13 7.63 0.10
N ILE A 39 -10.69 6.75 -0.81
CA ILE A 39 -11.25 5.41 -1.01
C ILE A 39 -11.13 4.59 0.27
N LEU A 40 -9.97 4.63 0.96
CA LEU A 40 -9.79 3.94 2.23
C LEU A 40 -10.74 4.45 3.31
N LYS A 41 -10.96 5.77 3.41
CA LYS A 41 -11.92 6.37 4.38
C LYS A 41 -13.36 5.97 4.10
N ASP A 42 -13.75 5.87 2.84
CA ASP A 42 -15.10 5.43 2.45
C ASP A 42 -15.25 3.92 2.71
N MET A 43 -14.22 3.14 2.38
CA MET A 43 -14.18 1.69 2.59
C MET A 43 -14.22 1.30 4.07
N GLU A 44 -13.57 2.05 4.96
CA GLU A 44 -13.65 1.84 6.43
C GLU A 44 -15.11 1.85 6.93
N LYS A 45 -15.96 2.70 6.34
CA LYS A 45 -17.37 2.82 6.73
C LYS A 45 -18.26 1.75 6.10
N GLN A 46 -17.94 1.33 4.88
CA GLN A 46 -18.80 0.47 4.06
C GLN A 46 -18.42 -1.01 4.11
N ASN A 47 -17.12 -1.30 4.25
CA ASN A 47 -16.57 -2.64 4.17
C ASN A 47 -15.26 -2.77 4.97
N GLN A 48 -15.40 -3.02 6.27
CA GLN A 48 -14.29 -3.15 7.21
C GLN A 48 -13.31 -4.29 6.84
N GLU A 49 -13.80 -5.38 6.25
CA GLU A 49 -12.95 -6.52 5.88
C GLU A 49 -11.99 -6.14 4.76
N LEU A 50 -12.53 -5.52 3.70
CA LEU A 50 -11.74 -5.07 2.56
C LEU A 50 -10.79 -3.94 2.97
N TRP A 51 -11.25 -3.01 3.81
CA TRP A 51 -10.42 -1.94 4.37
C TRP A 51 -9.21 -2.49 5.12
N SER A 52 -9.41 -3.53 5.95
CA SER A 52 -8.33 -4.17 6.72
C SER A 52 -7.24 -4.75 5.82
N ARG A 53 -7.59 -5.21 4.61
CA ARG A 53 -6.64 -5.67 3.60
C ARG A 53 -5.96 -4.49 2.90
N ALA A 54 -6.76 -3.55 2.40
CA ALA A 54 -6.31 -2.41 1.60
C ALA A 54 -5.36 -1.48 2.35
N ARG A 55 -5.60 -1.25 3.65
CA ARG A 55 -4.75 -0.37 4.48
C ARG A 55 -3.30 -0.85 4.65
N ASN A 56 -3.02 -2.11 4.33
CA ASN A 56 -1.66 -2.66 4.40
C ASN A 56 -0.90 -2.48 3.09
N TYR A 57 -1.36 -1.63 2.17
CA TYR A 57 -0.63 -1.33 0.94
C TYR A 57 0.09 0.01 1.05
N ALA A 58 1.36 0.03 0.67
CA ALA A 58 2.18 1.22 0.57
C ALA A 58 2.29 1.69 -0.88
N LEU A 59 2.26 3.01 -1.06
CA LEU A 59 2.45 3.66 -2.35
C LEU A 59 3.89 4.20 -2.44
N LYS A 60 4.62 3.83 -3.50
CA LYS A 60 5.96 4.36 -3.79
C LYS A 60 6.01 4.87 -5.22
N TYR A 61 6.77 5.94 -5.46
CA TYR A 61 6.96 6.48 -6.79
C TYR A 61 8.44 6.48 -7.17
N ARG A 62 8.70 5.99 -8.38
CA ARG A 62 9.98 6.08 -9.07
C ARG A 62 9.69 6.27 -10.54
N GLU A 63 9.81 7.51 -11.01
CA GLU A 63 9.50 7.90 -12.39
C GLU A 63 10.07 6.89 -13.41
N PRO A 64 9.26 6.45 -14.39
CA PRO A 64 7.86 6.80 -14.66
C PRO A 64 6.80 5.87 -14.00
N TYR A 65 7.15 5.19 -12.92
CA TYR A 65 6.32 4.14 -12.32
C TYR A 65 5.93 4.42 -10.88
N ALA A 66 4.69 4.06 -10.54
CA ALA A 66 4.23 3.88 -9.17
C ALA A 66 4.20 2.39 -8.81
N SER A 67 4.60 2.07 -7.59
CA SER A 67 4.52 0.74 -7.00
C SER A 67 3.51 0.75 -5.87
N ILE A 68 2.56 -0.18 -5.92
CA ILE A 68 1.52 -0.39 -4.92
C ILE A 68 1.86 -1.73 -4.28
N ILE A 69 2.51 -1.68 -3.13
CA ILE A 69 3.19 -2.82 -2.54
C ILE A 69 2.42 -3.23 -1.30
N LYS A 70 2.11 -4.52 -1.19
CA LYS A 70 1.60 -5.07 0.07
C LYS A 70 2.68 -4.91 1.14
N ASP A 71 2.49 -3.95 2.02
CA ASP A 71 3.34 -3.68 3.16
C ASP A 71 3.13 -4.76 4.22
N ILE A 72 3.86 -5.84 4.04
CA ILE A 72 3.99 -6.94 5.00
C ILE A 72 4.77 -6.53 6.26
N SER A 73 5.26 -5.29 6.39
CA SER A 73 5.98 -4.84 7.59
C SER A 73 5.08 -4.75 8.83
N HIS A 74 3.75 -4.80 8.68
CA HIS A 74 2.80 -4.97 9.79
C HIS A 74 2.68 -6.43 10.27
N ILE A 75 3.27 -7.40 9.56
CA ILE A 75 3.74 -8.64 10.19
C ILE A 75 4.99 -8.20 10.94
N LYS A 76 4.89 -8.00 12.27
CA LYS A 76 6.04 -7.63 13.13
C LYS A 76 7.29 -8.31 12.59
N PRO A 77 8.36 -7.58 12.23
CA PRO A 77 9.60 -8.27 11.92
C PRO A 77 9.97 -9.04 13.19
N LEU A 78 10.05 -10.37 13.07
CA LEU A 78 10.56 -11.28 14.10
C LEU A 78 12.03 -10.98 14.43
N PHE A 79 12.62 -9.99 13.76
CA PHE A 79 14.01 -9.63 13.84
C PHE A 79 14.15 -8.13 14.11
N MET A 80 14.90 -7.78 15.15
CA MET A 80 15.32 -6.42 15.46
C MET A 80 16.83 -6.32 15.27
N ILE A 81 17.33 -5.16 14.84
CA ILE A 81 18.76 -4.88 14.83
C ILE A 81 19.11 -4.27 16.19
N ASN A 82 20.00 -4.92 16.96
CA ASN A 82 20.45 -4.40 18.26
C ASN A 82 21.41 -3.20 18.09
N GLU A 83 21.79 -2.56 19.20
CA GLU A 83 22.70 -1.39 19.18
C GLU A 83 24.10 -1.71 18.61
N ASP A 84 24.45 -3.00 18.53
CA ASP A 84 25.70 -3.52 17.96
C ASP A 84 25.59 -3.87 16.46
N GLY A 85 24.41 -3.68 15.86
CA GLY A 85 24.18 -3.93 14.43
C GLY A 85 23.89 -5.39 14.06
N GLU A 86 23.66 -6.26 15.04
CA GLU A 86 23.32 -7.67 14.83
C GLU A 86 21.81 -7.87 14.67
N ILE A 87 21.43 -8.77 13.75
CA ILE A 87 20.03 -9.18 13.56
C ILE A 87 19.70 -10.22 14.63
N VAL A 88 18.84 -9.86 15.58
CA VAL A 88 18.39 -10.76 16.66
C VAL A 88 16.93 -11.18 16.46
N GLU A 89 16.64 -12.47 16.61
CA GLU A 89 15.28 -13.04 16.56
C GLU A 89 14.58 -12.84 17.93
N ILE A 90 13.32 -12.40 17.93
CA ILE A 90 12.54 -12.20 19.15
C ILE A 90 11.67 -13.44 19.40
N ASP A 91 12.16 -14.35 20.26
CA ASP A 91 11.37 -15.45 20.81
C ASP A 91 10.35 -14.94 21.85
N HIS A 92 9.16 -15.52 21.84
CA HIS A 92 8.00 -15.07 22.62
C HIS A 92 7.92 -15.70 24.03
#